data_AF-A0A939R8C2-F1
#
_entry.id   AF-A0A939R8C2-F1
#
_cell.length_a   1.000
_cell.length_b   1.000
_cell.length_c   1.000
_cell.angle_alpha   90.00
_cell.angle_beta   90.00
_cell.angle_gamma   90.00
#
_symmetry.space_group_name_H-M   'P 1'
#
loop_
_entity.id
_entity.type
_entity.pdbx_description
1 polymer ?
#
loop_
_entity_poly.entity_id
_entity_poly.type
_entity_poly.pdbx_seq_one_letter_code
_entity_poly.pdbx_strand_id
1 'polypeptide(L)'
;SEDPHETGTFAQAVNKSLMETAGNTATFYKGNLRSGQQLQCDNSIIYVGDINPGAAISSNGNIIVLGALKGNAVAGASGNRDAFVFALDMNPMQIRIADTIARAPDNPDRTQAKESKIAFLEDENIYIEPVTKSILNDLRIG
;
A
#
# COMPACT_ATOMS: atom_id res chain seq x y z
N SER A 1 -25.78 -5.31 -39.48
CA SER A 1 -26.39 -5.82 -38.26
C SER A 1 -25.29 -5.94 -37.24
N GLU A 2 -25.24 -5.06 -36.25
CA GLU A 2 -24.30 -5.21 -35.12
C GLU A 2 -24.81 -6.37 -34.25
N ASP A 3 -23.97 -7.40 -34.09
CA ASP A 3 -24.30 -8.60 -33.33
C ASP A 3 -24.14 -8.30 -31.82
N PRO A 4 -25.20 -8.40 -31.00
CA PRO A 4 -25.15 -8.06 -29.56
C PRO A 4 -24.10 -8.84 -28.76
N HIS A 5 -23.66 -10.00 -29.26
CA HIS A 5 -22.65 -10.84 -28.61
C HIS A 5 -21.21 -10.33 -28.81
N GLU A 6 -20.91 -9.63 -29.92
CA GLU A 6 -19.59 -9.04 -30.16
C GLU A 6 -19.34 -7.81 -29.28
N THR A 7 -20.38 -6.98 -29.07
CA THR A 7 -20.30 -5.76 -28.27
C THR A 7 -20.07 -6.04 -26.77
N GLY A 8 -20.68 -7.11 -26.24
CA GLY A 8 -20.50 -7.53 -24.84
C GLY A 8 -19.09 -8.07 -24.56
N THR A 9 -18.52 -8.80 -25.51
CA THR A 9 -17.17 -9.39 -25.41
C THR A 9 -16.09 -8.31 -25.49
N PHE A 10 -16.27 -7.33 -26.39
CA PHE A 10 -15.36 -6.19 -26.53
C PHE A 10 -15.34 -5.30 -25.26
N ALA A 11 -16.51 -4.94 -24.73
CA ALA A 11 -16.59 -4.14 -23.51
C ALA A 11 -15.96 -4.84 -22.29
N GLN A 12 -16.13 -6.16 -22.18
CA GLN A 12 -15.47 -6.96 -21.14
C GLN A 12 -13.95 -6.97 -21.29
N ALA A 13 -13.43 -7.15 -22.51
CA ALA A 13 -11.99 -7.13 -22.78
C ALA A 13 -11.37 -5.75 -22.47
N VAL A 14 -12.03 -4.66 -22.86
CA VAL A 14 -11.60 -3.29 -22.55
C VAL A 14 -11.59 -3.04 -21.05
N ASN A 15 -12.66 -3.39 -20.34
CA ASN A 15 -12.72 -3.23 -18.88
C ASN A 15 -11.65 -4.06 -18.16
N LYS A 16 -11.42 -5.31 -18.61
CA LYS A 16 -10.36 -6.16 -18.06
C LYS A 16 -8.98 -5.52 -18.25
N SER A 17 -8.69 -5.01 -19.45
CA SER A 17 -7.44 -4.32 -19.74
C SER A 17 -7.24 -3.06 -18.92
N LEU A 18 -8.31 -2.26 -18.72
CA LEU A 18 -8.27 -1.06 -17.87
C LEU A 18 -7.99 -1.42 -16.40
N MET A 19 -8.59 -2.50 -15.89
CA MET A 19 -8.36 -3.01 -14.53
C MET A 19 -6.92 -3.53 -14.35
N GLU A 20 -6.42 -4.31 -15.30
CA GLU A 20 -5.03 -4.82 -15.30
C GLU A 20 -4.02 -3.65 -15.36
N THR A 21 -4.30 -2.63 -16.18
CA THR A 21 -3.45 -1.43 -16.27
C THR A 21 -3.49 -0.64 -14.97
N ALA A 22 -4.67 -0.45 -14.37
CA ALA A 22 -4.81 0.25 -13.10
C ALA A 22 -4.03 -0.44 -11.97
N GLY A 23 -4.08 -1.78 -11.91
CA GLY A 23 -3.32 -2.58 -10.94
C GLY A 23 -1.79 -2.42 -11.05
N ASN A 24 -1.30 -2.10 -12.25
CA ASN A 24 0.13 -1.92 -12.54
C ASN A 24 0.60 -0.45 -12.55
N THR A 25 -0.27 0.49 -12.17
CA THR A 25 0.10 1.93 -12.10
C THR A 25 0.28 2.40 -10.66
N ALA A 26 1.04 3.49 -10.51
CA ALA A 26 1.14 4.20 -9.26
C ALA A 26 0.89 5.70 -9.45
N THR A 27 0.20 6.31 -8.51
CA THR A 27 -0.02 7.77 -8.48
C THR A 27 0.95 8.41 -7.49
N PHE A 28 1.61 9.50 -7.92
CA PHE A 28 2.52 10.27 -7.09
C PHE A 28 1.81 11.38 -6.34
N TYR A 29 2.06 11.46 -5.04
CA TYR A 29 1.64 12.57 -4.18
C TYR A 29 2.86 13.19 -3.50
N LYS A 30 2.77 14.47 -3.14
CA LYS A 30 3.83 15.19 -2.42
C LYS A 30 3.28 16.06 -1.30
N GLY A 31 4.08 16.26 -0.27
CA GLY A 31 3.73 17.06 0.90
C GLY A 31 3.58 16.19 2.15
N ASN A 32 3.01 16.76 3.21
CA ASN A 32 2.79 16.03 4.46
C ASN A 32 1.30 15.84 4.71
N LEU A 33 0.89 14.61 4.98
CA LEU A 33 -0.46 14.28 5.42
C LEU A 33 -0.54 14.55 6.93
N ARG A 34 -1.46 15.40 7.35
CA ARG A 34 -1.63 15.87 8.74
C ARG A 34 -2.82 15.19 9.41
N SER A 35 -2.89 15.29 10.73
CA SER A 35 -3.99 14.73 11.52
C SER A 35 -5.36 15.11 10.94
N GLY A 36 -6.25 14.12 10.80
CA GLY A 36 -7.57 14.26 10.22
C GLY A 36 -7.62 14.19 8.69
N GLN A 37 -6.48 14.23 7.99
CA GLN A 37 -6.44 14.10 6.54
C GLN A 37 -6.43 12.63 6.11
N GLN A 38 -7.12 12.38 5.00
CA GLN A 38 -7.29 11.06 4.40
C GLN A 38 -6.90 11.16 2.92
N LEU A 39 -6.11 10.21 2.43
CA LEU A 39 -5.83 10.04 1.01
C LEU A 39 -6.24 8.63 0.58
N GLN A 40 -7.02 8.51 -0.48
CA GLN A 40 -7.43 7.23 -1.04
C GLN A 40 -7.21 7.17 -2.55
N CYS A 41 -6.68 6.05 -3.05
CA CYS A 41 -6.44 5.82 -4.47
C CYS A 41 -6.80 4.40 -4.89
N ASP A 42 -7.28 4.24 -6.13
CA ASP A 42 -7.62 2.93 -6.68
C ASP A 42 -6.41 2.17 -7.25
N ASN A 43 -5.29 2.85 -7.45
CA ASN A 43 -4.02 2.25 -7.86
C ASN A 43 -2.98 2.39 -6.74
N SER A 44 -1.76 1.90 -6.98
CA SER A 44 -0.67 2.01 -5.99
C SER A 44 -0.34 3.48 -5.70
N ILE A 45 0.17 3.78 -4.52
CA ILE A 45 0.57 5.15 -4.14
C ILE A 45 2.08 5.23 -3.95
N ILE A 46 2.70 6.26 -4.51
CA ILE A 46 4.02 6.74 -4.12
C ILE A 46 3.85 8.12 -3.49
N TYR A 47 4.10 8.20 -2.18
CA TYR A 47 3.91 9.41 -1.39
C TYR A 47 5.27 10.02 -1.00
N VAL A 48 5.53 11.25 -1.44
CA VAL A 48 6.77 11.98 -1.16
C VAL A 48 6.55 12.94 0.00
N GLY A 49 6.85 12.47 1.20
CA GLY A 49 6.74 13.21 2.46
C GLY A 49 6.17 12.36 3.60
N ASP A 50 5.78 13.01 4.69
CA ASP A 50 5.39 12.34 5.92
C ASP A 50 3.88 12.10 6.01
N ILE A 51 3.50 10.92 6.50
CA ILE A 51 2.15 10.61 6.97
C ILE A 51 2.15 10.72 8.48
N ASN A 52 1.59 11.80 9.03
CA ASN A 52 1.68 12.10 10.46
C ASN A 52 0.60 11.38 11.29
N PRO A 53 0.76 11.31 12.63
CA PRO A 53 -0.26 10.72 13.50
C PRO A 53 -1.64 11.34 13.26
N GLY A 54 -2.67 10.49 13.27
CA GLY A 54 -4.04 10.87 12.97
C GLY A 54 -4.35 11.08 11.48
N ALA A 55 -3.36 10.99 10.59
CA ALA A 55 -3.57 10.93 9.14
C ALA A 55 -3.72 9.48 8.67
N ALA A 56 -4.33 9.28 7.50
CA ALA A 56 -4.48 7.95 6.92
C ALA A 56 -4.36 7.94 5.38
N ILE A 57 -3.71 6.90 4.87
CA ILE A 57 -3.48 6.66 3.45
C ILE A 57 -4.01 5.27 3.08
N SER A 58 -4.75 5.18 1.97
CA SER A 58 -5.42 3.95 1.53
C SER A 58 -5.23 3.73 0.03
N SER A 59 -4.88 2.51 -0.36
CA SER A 59 -4.69 2.10 -1.75
C SER A 59 -5.25 0.70 -1.98
N ASN A 60 -5.85 0.46 -3.14
CA ASN A 60 -6.16 -0.91 -3.59
C ASN A 60 -4.90 -1.70 -4.00
N GLY A 61 -3.78 -1.02 -4.23
CA GLY A 61 -2.48 -1.60 -4.55
C GLY A 61 -1.46 -1.39 -3.43
N ASN A 62 -0.21 -1.16 -3.83
CA ASN A 62 0.92 -0.95 -2.93
C ASN A 62 0.98 0.48 -2.39
N ILE A 63 1.64 0.69 -1.25
CA ILE A 63 1.93 2.02 -0.72
C ILE A 63 3.43 2.17 -0.50
N ILE A 64 4.03 3.19 -1.08
CA ILE A 64 5.44 3.56 -0.87
C ILE A 64 5.48 4.96 -0.30
N VAL A 65 5.91 5.10 0.95
CA VAL A 65 6.11 6.39 1.63
C VAL A 65 7.60 6.74 1.60
N LEU A 66 7.98 7.71 0.76
CA LEU A 66 9.32 8.28 0.72
C LEU A 66 9.45 9.36 1.80
N GLY A 67 9.29 8.94 3.06
CA GLY A 67 9.25 9.75 4.27
C GLY A 67 8.89 8.91 5.49
N ALA A 68 8.40 9.55 6.56
CA ALA A 68 7.97 8.86 7.76
C ALA A 68 6.49 8.47 7.72
N LEU A 69 6.20 7.19 7.96
CA LEU A 69 4.85 6.68 8.16
C LEU A 69 4.56 6.58 9.67
N LYS A 70 3.87 7.58 10.21
CA LYS A 70 3.47 7.69 11.63
C LYS A 70 1.95 7.56 11.84
N GLY A 71 1.18 7.68 10.77
CA GLY A 71 -0.28 7.54 10.76
C GLY A 71 -0.73 6.11 10.48
N ASN A 72 -1.86 5.97 9.79
CA ASN A 72 -2.40 4.68 9.37
C ASN A 72 -2.17 4.45 7.87
N ALA A 73 -1.85 3.22 7.48
CA ALA A 73 -1.78 2.81 6.08
C ALA A 73 -2.67 1.59 5.81
N VAL A 74 -3.41 1.62 4.71
CA VAL A 74 -4.23 0.50 4.21
C VAL A 74 -3.80 0.19 2.78
N ALA A 75 -3.02 -0.86 2.58
CA ALA A 75 -2.66 -1.36 1.24
C ALA A 75 -3.55 -2.55 0.87
N GLY A 76 -3.69 -2.80 -0.43
CA GLY A 76 -4.50 -3.90 -0.91
C GLY A 76 -5.99 -3.80 -0.52
N ALA A 77 -6.53 -2.58 -0.38
CA ALA A 77 -7.86 -2.32 0.15
C ALA A 77 -9.01 -3.05 -0.59
N SER A 78 -8.79 -3.46 -1.83
CA SER A 78 -9.72 -4.27 -2.64
C SER A 78 -9.57 -5.79 -2.42
N GLY A 79 -8.78 -6.22 -1.43
CA GLY A 79 -8.50 -7.63 -1.14
C GLY A 79 -7.19 -8.15 -1.73
N ASN A 80 -6.31 -7.30 -2.25
CA ASN A 80 -4.99 -7.71 -2.73
C ASN A 80 -4.07 -8.03 -1.54
N ARG A 81 -3.91 -9.33 -1.25
CA ARG A 81 -3.09 -9.83 -0.16
C ARG A 81 -1.58 -9.82 -0.46
N ASP A 82 -1.20 -9.68 -1.73
CA ASP A 82 0.20 -9.54 -2.15
C ASP A 82 0.69 -8.07 -2.09
N ALA A 83 -0.18 -7.14 -1.64
CA ALA A 83 0.20 -5.75 -1.50
C ALA A 83 1.19 -5.53 -0.34
N PHE A 84 2.04 -4.51 -0.48
CA PHE A 84 3.01 -4.15 0.55
C PHE A 84 2.96 -2.66 0.90
N VAL A 85 3.50 -2.33 2.07
CA VAL A 85 3.74 -0.95 2.52
C VAL A 85 5.23 -0.74 2.76
N PHE A 86 5.84 0.21 2.08
CA PHE A 86 7.22 0.63 2.30
C PHE A 86 7.25 2.02 2.95
N ALA A 87 8.17 2.24 3.88
CA ALA A 87 8.48 3.58 4.39
C ALA A 87 9.98 3.74 4.69
N LEU A 88 10.51 4.96 4.55
CA LEU A 88 11.89 5.29 4.94
C LEU A 88 12.06 5.38 6.47
N ASP A 89 10.98 5.69 7.19
CA ASP A 89 10.89 5.68 8.65
C ASP A 89 9.52 5.08 9.02
N MET A 90 9.53 3.82 9.46
CA MET A 90 8.33 3.01 9.67
C MET A 90 7.93 2.99 11.15
N ASN A 91 7.01 3.86 11.55
CA ASN A 91 6.44 3.90 12.90
C ASN A 91 4.90 4.10 12.89
N PRO A 92 4.17 3.26 12.15
CA PRO A 92 2.74 3.43 11.92
C PRO A 92 1.93 3.24 13.21
N MET A 93 0.85 3.99 13.38
CA MET A 93 -0.18 3.65 14.38
C MET A 93 -0.85 2.32 14.02
N GLN A 94 -1.06 2.10 12.72
CA GLN A 94 -1.67 0.89 12.17
C GLN A 94 -1.26 0.67 10.72
N ILE A 95 -1.01 -0.59 10.37
CA ILE A 95 -0.93 -1.05 8.98
C ILE A 95 -2.04 -2.08 8.77
N ARG A 96 -2.72 -1.99 7.63
CA ARG A 96 -3.61 -3.02 7.12
C ARG A 96 -3.15 -3.42 5.73
N ILE A 97 -3.12 -4.72 5.47
CA ILE A 97 -2.89 -5.28 4.14
C ILE A 97 -4.06 -6.22 3.88
N ALA A 98 -4.87 -5.88 2.86
CA ALA A 98 -6.16 -6.51 2.61
C ALA A 98 -7.06 -6.50 3.87
N ASP A 99 -7.35 -7.68 4.41
CA ASP A 99 -8.20 -7.91 5.57
C ASP A 99 -7.43 -8.05 6.89
N THR A 100 -6.10 -8.20 6.84
CA THR A 100 -5.26 -8.37 8.04
C THR A 100 -4.74 -7.04 8.55
N ILE A 101 -4.68 -6.90 9.88
CA ILE A 101 -4.34 -5.65 10.55
C ILE A 101 -3.22 -5.85 11.58
N ALA A 102 -2.22 -4.97 11.54
CA ALA A 102 -1.16 -4.86 12.52
C ALA A 102 -1.19 -3.47 13.17
N ARG A 103 -0.93 -3.43 14.47
CA ARG A 103 -0.91 -2.20 15.27
C ARG A 103 0.45 -2.07 15.93
N ALA A 104 0.90 -0.84 16.14
CA ALA A 104 2.04 -0.61 17.02
C ALA A 104 1.73 -1.17 18.43
N PRO A 105 2.73 -1.74 19.13
CA PRO A 105 2.57 -2.11 20.53
C PRO A 105 2.24 -0.87 21.38
N ASP A 106 1.55 -1.07 22.51
CA ASP A 106 1.10 0.02 23.39
C ASP A 106 2.24 0.94 23.86
N ASN A 107 3.47 0.41 23.91
CA ASN A 107 4.67 1.14 24.29
C ASN A 107 5.75 0.97 23.21
N PRO A 108 5.68 1.73 22.10
CA PRO A 108 6.64 1.62 21.02
C PRO A 108 8.00 2.15 21.48
N ASP A 109 9.06 1.41 21.18
CA ASP A 109 10.42 1.85 21.46
C ASP A 109 10.76 3.03 20.54
N ARG A 110 10.67 4.25 21.10
CA ARG A 110 10.96 5.50 20.38
C ARG A 110 12.46 5.75 20.20
N THR A 111 13.30 4.88 20.74
CA THR A 111 14.76 4.90 20.52
C THR A 111 15.17 4.09 19.30
N GLN A 112 14.23 3.32 18.72
CA GLN A 112 14.47 2.53 17.52
C GLN A 112 14.93 3.42 16.37
N ALA A 113 15.99 2.97 15.67
CA ALA A 113 16.59 3.73 14.60
C ALA A 113 15.56 4.01 13.48
N LYS A 114 15.63 5.21 12.90
CA LYS A 114 14.90 5.55 11.68
C LYS A 114 15.49 4.72 10.54
N GLU A 115 14.85 3.61 10.25
CA GLU A 115 15.28 2.68 9.22
C GLU A 115 14.15 2.43 8.22
N SER A 116 14.52 2.23 6.96
CA SER A 116 13.58 1.85 5.93
C SER A 116 13.09 0.45 6.17
N LYS A 117 11.76 0.28 6.23
CA LYS A 117 11.13 -1.04 6.40
C LYS A 117 10.11 -1.30 5.32
N ILE A 118 9.84 -2.57 5.12
CA ILE A 118 8.72 -3.06 4.33
C ILE A 118 7.80 -3.87 5.23
N ALA A 119 6.50 -3.63 5.09
CA ALA A 119 5.45 -4.43 5.67
C ALA A 119 4.77 -5.23 4.57
N PHE A 120 4.62 -6.53 4.78
CA PHE A 120 3.99 -7.46 3.85
C PHE A 120 3.21 -8.52 4.61
N LEU A 121 2.29 -9.18 3.93
CA LEU A 121 1.47 -10.23 4.49
C LEU A 121 2.06 -11.60 4.15
N GLU A 122 2.27 -12.44 5.17
CA GLU A 122 2.71 -13.84 5.04
C GLU A 122 2.07 -14.65 6.16
N ASP A 123 1.64 -15.89 5.88
CA ASP A 123 1.03 -16.79 6.88
C ASP A 123 -0.05 -16.13 7.77
N GLU A 124 -0.97 -15.37 7.16
CA GLU A 124 -2.04 -14.61 7.83
C GLU A 124 -1.58 -13.48 8.77
N ASN A 125 -0.29 -13.19 8.83
CA ASN A 125 0.31 -12.17 9.67
C ASN A 125 0.98 -11.07 8.84
N ILE A 126 1.05 -9.87 9.41
CA ILE A 126 1.82 -8.79 8.80
C ILE A 126 3.20 -8.77 9.47
N TYR A 127 4.23 -8.97 8.66
CA TYR A 127 5.62 -8.83 9.05
C TYR A 127 6.12 -7.44 8.69
N ILE A 128 7.00 -6.88 9.50
CA ILE A 128 7.63 -5.58 9.24
C ILE A 128 9.14 -5.76 9.41
N GLU A 129 9.87 -5.68 8.30
CA GLU A 129 11.30 -5.99 8.26
C GLU A 129 12.14 -4.83 7.70
N PRO A 130 13.38 -4.63 8.17
CA PRO A 130 14.32 -3.72 7.53
C PRO A 130 14.53 -4.09 6.05
N VAL A 131 14.51 -3.09 5.18
CA VAL A 131 14.74 -3.33 3.75
C VAL A 131 16.21 -3.64 3.49
N THR A 132 16.46 -4.89 3.14
CA THR A 132 17.77 -5.44 2.77
C THR A 132 17.72 -5.98 1.34
N LYS A 133 18.87 -6.32 0.75
CA LYS A 133 18.87 -6.98 -0.58
C LYS A 133 18.24 -8.36 -0.55
N SER A 134 18.32 -9.09 0.58
CA SER A 134 17.73 -10.43 0.71
C SER A 134 16.20 -10.34 0.71
N ILE A 135 15.62 -9.48 1.55
CA ILE A 135 14.15 -9.37 1.63
C ILE A 135 13.54 -8.90 0.30
N LEU A 136 14.26 -8.07 -0.47
CA LEU A 136 13.81 -7.66 -1.80
C LEU A 136 13.77 -8.80 -2.82
N ASN A 137 14.57 -9.85 -2.64
CA ASN A 137 14.50 -11.05 -3.48
C ASN A 137 13.37 -11.99 -3.05
N ASP A 138 13.03 -11.97 -1.75
CA ASP A 138 12.00 -12.83 -1.16
C ASP A 138 10.59 -12.28 -1.41
N LEU A 139 10.45 -10.97 -1.60
CA LEU A 139 9.26 -10.35 -2.20
C LEU A 139 9.09 -10.90 -3.61
N ARG A 140 8.31 -11.97 -3.74
CA ARG A 140 7.99 -12.61 -5.01
C ARG A 140 7.44 -11.56 -5.96
N ILE A 141 8.25 -11.16 -6.93
CA ILE A 141 7.75 -10.55 -8.16
C ILE A 141 7.05 -11.69 -8.89
N GLY A 142 5.73 -11.76 -8.72
CA GLY A 142 4.87 -12.71 -9.44
C GLY A 142 4.99 -12.54 -10.96
#